data_AF-A0A6B3GJW2-F1
#
_entry.id   AF-A0A6B3GJW2-F1
#
_cell.length_a   1.000
_cell.length_b   1.000
_cell.length_c   1.000
_cell.angle_alpha   90.00
_cell.angle_beta   90.00
_cell.angle_gamma   90.00
#
_symmetry.space_group_name_H-M   'P 1'
#
loop_
_entity.id
_entity.type
_entity.pdbx_description
1 polymer ?
#
loop_
_entity_poly.entity_id
_entity_poly.type
_entity_poly.pdbx_seq_one_letter_code
_entity_poly.pdbx_strand_id
1 'polypeptide(L)'
;LCAVGARAPRRSGEGPFEGTIRQLERIQQVFPVSAVEAELSVWSREALTELLPWCVARGVGLLAAMPLGSGYLTGTLKPGQGFEPEDLRARHPRFTSEVMAANQPVVAGLRRVAERRGATVAQVALAWVLR
;
A
#
# COMPACT_ATOMS: atom_id res chain seq x y z
N LEU A 1 -3.67 20.91 1.14
CA LEU A 1 -2.26 20.51 0.94
C LEU A 1 -2.17 19.01 1.20
N CYS A 2 -1.68 18.21 0.25
CA CYS A 2 -1.46 16.76 0.49
C CYS A 2 -0.10 16.56 1.16
N ALA A 3 -0.08 15.80 2.25
CA ALA A 3 1.17 15.39 2.89
C ALA A 3 1.49 13.95 2.47
N VAL A 4 2.69 13.75 1.92
CA VAL A 4 3.20 12.41 1.59
C VAL A 4 3.86 11.82 2.84
N GLY A 5 3.35 10.69 3.32
CA GLY A 5 3.99 9.95 4.40
C GLY A 5 5.25 9.24 3.88
N ALA A 6 6.43 9.83 4.08
CA ALA A 6 7.69 9.14 3.84
C ALA A 6 8.06 8.26 5.05
N ARG A 7 8.63 7.07 4.80
CA ARG A 7 9.26 6.25 5.86
C ARG A 7 10.43 7.04 6.47
N ALA A 8 10.20 7.68 7.61
CA ALA A 8 11.27 8.30 8.40
C ALA A 8 12.11 7.22 9.14
N PRO A 9 13.39 7.49 9.44
CA PRO A 9 14.19 6.59 10.28
C PRO A 9 13.51 6.39 11.63
N ARG A 10 13.26 5.11 11.97
CA ARG A 10 12.46 4.68 13.12
C ARG A 10 13.24 4.84 14.42
N ARG A 11 12.60 5.35 15.47
CA ARG A 11 13.02 5.08 16.85
C ARG A 11 12.59 3.66 17.22
N SER A 12 13.39 2.95 18.01
CA SER A 12 13.08 1.59 18.45
C SER A 12 11.75 1.57 19.21
N GLY A 13 10.80 0.75 18.75
CA GLY A 13 9.49 0.56 19.37
C GLY A 13 8.32 1.30 18.73
N GLU A 14 8.55 2.26 17.81
CA GLU A 14 7.46 3.04 17.22
C GLU A 14 6.66 2.27 16.15
N GLY A 15 5.38 2.54 16.01
CA GLY A 15 4.54 2.03 14.91
C GLY A 15 5.04 2.45 13.51
N PRO A 16 4.67 1.78 12.41
CA PRO A 16 5.11 2.15 11.06
C PRO A 16 4.69 3.57 10.65
N PHE A 17 3.62 4.14 11.24
CA PHE A 17 3.12 5.47 10.91
C PHE A 17 3.15 6.47 12.07
N GLU A 18 3.63 6.08 13.25
CA GLU A 18 3.64 6.94 14.44
C GLU A 18 4.40 8.26 14.21
N GLY A 19 5.57 8.20 13.57
CA GLY A 19 6.34 9.39 13.20
C GLY A 19 5.59 10.32 12.26
N THR A 20 4.90 9.76 11.26
CA THR A 20 4.07 10.51 10.31
C THR A 20 2.90 11.18 11.01
N ILE A 21 2.20 10.44 11.89
CA ILE A 21 1.09 10.97 12.68
C ILE A 21 1.52 12.17 13.52
N ARG A 22 2.65 12.08 14.25
CA ARG A 22 3.16 13.22 15.03
C ARG A 22 3.46 14.44 14.17
N GLN A 23 3.96 14.25 12.95
CA GLN A 23 4.19 15.36 12.03
C GLN A 23 2.87 15.99 11.58
N LEU A 24 1.88 15.17 11.22
CA LEU A 24 0.56 15.65 10.80
C LEU A 24 -0.14 16.44 11.92
N GLU A 25 -0.04 15.99 13.16
CA GLU A 25 -0.61 16.69 14.32
C GLU A 25 0.01 18.07 14.55
N ARG A 26 1.34 18.20 14.34
CA ARG A 26 2.03 19.49 14.39
C ARG A 26 1.59 20.41 13.25
N ILE A 27 1.46 19.88 12.04
CA ILE A 27 1.00 20.66 10.87
C ILE A 27 -0.43 21.17 11.09
N GLN A 28 -1.31 20.33 11.64
CA GLN A 28 -2.71 20.67 11.93
C GLN A 28 -2.89 21.81 12.94
N GLN A 29 -1.85 22.15 13.73
CA GLN A 29 -1.89 23.33 14.59
C GLN A 29 -1.80 24.66 13.81
N VAL A 30 -1.33 24.62 12.56
CA VAL A 30 -1.09 25.82 11.74
C VAL A 30 -1.99 25.84 10.50
N PHE A 31 -2.17 24.69 9.84
CA PHE A 31 -2.96 24.58 8.61
C PHE A 31 -3.83 23.32 8.59
N PRO A 32 -5.03 23.37 7.98
CA PRO A 32 -5.86 22.18 7.81
C PRO A 32 -5.18 21.18 6.86
N VAL A 33 -5.11 19.92 7.29
CA VAL A 33 -4.68 18.79 6.46
C VAL A 33 -5.93 18.12 5.89
N SER A 34 -6.11 18.17 4.57
CA SER A 34 -7.30 17.60 3.91
C SER A 34 -7.12 16.13 3.54
N ALA A 35 -5.89 15.71 3.21
CA ALA A 35 -5.58 14.34 2.83
C ALA A 35 -4.11 13.97 3.08
N VAL A 36 -3.87 12.68 3.25
CA VAL A 36 -2.54 12.06 3.33
C VAL A 36 -2.43 10.95 2.31
N GLU A 37 -1.26 10.79 1.72
CA GLU A 37 -0.95 9.68 0.82
C GLU A 37 0.00 8.70 1.50
N ALA A 38 -0.36 7.41 1.47
CA ALA A 38 0.41 6.33 2.08
C ALA A 38 0.18 5.01 1.34
N GLU A 39 1.18 4.12 1.41
CA GLU A 39 1.07 2.79 0.82
C GLU A 39 -0.09 2.00 1.45
N LEU A 40 -1.04 1.57 0.62
CA LEU A 40 -2.17 0.75 1.04
C LEU A 40 -2.62 -0.17 -0.09
N SER A 41 -2.59 -1.47 0.16
CA SER A 41 -3.09 -2.50 -0.75
C SER A 41 -3.43 -3.78 0.02
N VAL A 42 -3.92 -4.81 -0.67
CA VAL A 42 -4.13 -6.14 -0.07
C VAL A 42 -2.80 -6.72 0.47
N TRP A 43 -1.67 -6.32 -0.13
CA TRP A 43 -0.33 -6.78 0.24
C TRP A 43 0.30 -5.95 1.37
N SER A 44 -0.01 -4.66 1.44
CA SER A 44 0.54 -3.72 2.43
C SER A 44 -0.60 -3.06 3.20
N ARG A 45 -0.76 -3.50 4.44
CA ARG A 45 -1.94 -3.21 5.29
C ARG A 45 -1.61 -2.40 6.53
N GLU A 46 -0.35 -1.99 6.68
CA GLU A 46 0.16 -1.27 7.84
C GLU A 46 -0.58 0.05 8.07
N ALA A 47 -1.02 0.73 7.00
CA ALA A 47 -1.79 1.96 7.13
C ALA A 47 -3.15 1.73 7.81
N LEU A 48 -3.71 0.51 7.75
CA LEU A 48 -5.00 0.20 8.38
C LEU A 48 -4.94 0.19 9.90
N THR A 49 -3.77 -0.01 10.52
CA THR A 49 -3.67 -0.18 11.97
C THR A 49 -3.59 1.14 12.72
N GLU A 50 -2.94 2.15 12.13
CA GLU A 50 -2.63 3.41 12.81
C GLU A 50 -3.08 4.64 12.00
N LEU A 51 -2.65 4.74 10.74
CA LEU A 51 -2.86 5.93 9.94
C LEU A 51 -4.33 6.12 9.53
N LEU A 52 -4.98 5.07 9.03
CA LEU A 52 -6.39 5.15 8.61
C LEU A 52 -7.32 5.48 9.79
N PRO A 53 -7.23 4.84 10.97
CA PRO A 53 -7.99 5.26 12.15
C PRO A 53 -7.75 6.73 12.53
N TRP A 54 -6.50 7.21 12.46
CA TRP A 54 -6.17 8.61 12.71
C TRP A 54 -6.84 9.55 11.72
N CYS A 55 -6.81 9.20 10.43
CA CYS A 55 -7.46 9.95 9.34
C CYS A 55 -8.97 10.06 9.54
N VAL A 56 -9.64 8.93 9.82
CA VAL A 56 -11.09 8.88 10.06
C VAL A 56 -11.49 9.75 11.24
N ALA A 57 -10.76 9.67 12.35
CA ALA A 57 -11.06 10.45 13.56
C ALA A 57 -10.98 11.98 13.35
N ARG A 58 -10.29 12.45 12.30
CA ARG A 58 -10.01 13.87 12.02
C ARG A 58 -10.65 14.37 10.72
N GLY A 59 -11.41 13.54 10.02
CA GLY A 59 -11.99 13.91 8.73
C GLY A 59 -10.94 14.16 7.64
N VAL A 60 -9.78 13.50 7.73
CA VAL A 60 -8.68 13.61 6.75
C VAL A 60 -8.83 12.46 5.75
N GLY A 61 -8.77 12.75 4.44
CA GLY A 61 -8.78 11.71 3.41
C GLY A 61 -7.49 10.88 3.41
N LEU A 62 -7.58 9.58 3.10
CA LEU A 62 -6.42 8.73 2.84
C LEU A 62 -6.39 8.35 1.37
N LEU A 63 -5.30 8.71 0.69
CA LEU A 63 -5.01 8.35 -0.69
C LEU A 63 -4.09 7.11 -0.67
N ALA A 64 -4.57 6.02 -1.25
CA ALA A 64 -3.80 4.78 -1.33
C ALA A 64 -2.71 4.89 -2.41
N ALA A 65 -1.46 4.97 -1.97
CA ALA A 65 -0.32 4.82 -2.87
C ALA A 65 -0.12 3.35 -3.22
N MET A 66 0.20 3.08 -4.49
CA MET A 66 0.48 1.75 -5.03
C MET A 66 -0.61 0.69 -4.72
N PRO A 67 -1.90 0.95 -5.00
CA PRO A 67 -2.98 0.02 -4.64
C PRO A 67 -2.90 -1.33 -5.39
N LEU A 68 -2.15 -1.38 -6.49
CA LEU A 68 -1.88 -2.59 -7.28
C LEU A 68 -0.49 -3.22 -7.00
N GLY A 69 0.23 -2.76 -5.97
CA GLY A 69 1.55 -3.31 -5.60
C GLY A 69 2.55 -3.26 -6.77
N SER A 70 2.65 -2.11 -7.44
CA SER A 70 3.47 -1.90 -8.66
C SER A 70 3.28 -2.97 -9.75
N GLY A 71 2.03 -3.43 -9.90
CA GLY A 71 1.62 -4.41 -10.90
C GLY A 71 1.58 -5.85 -10.40
N TYR A 72 2.09 -6.16 -9.19
CA TYR A 72 2.03 -7.53 -8.68
C TYR A 72 0.59 -8.02 -8.45
N LEU A 73 -0.29 -7.14 -7.96
CA LEU A 73 -1.67 -7.50 -7.62
C LEU A 73 -2.60 -7.57 -8.84
N THR A 74 -2.09 -7.37 -10.06
CA THR A 74 -2.83 -7.69 -11.29
C THR A 74 -2.79 -9.20 -11.61
N GLY A 75 -1.88 -9.94 -10.98
CA GLY A 75 -1.64 -11.36 -11.24
C GLY A 75 -0.95 -11.67 -12.57
N THR A 76 -0.39 -10.67 -13.24
CA THR A 76 0.37 -10.84 -14.50
C THR A 76 1.86 -11.10 -14.27
N LEU A 77 2.41 -10.67 -13.13
CA LEU A 77 3.81 -10.92 -12.77
C LEU A 77 4.00 -12.34 -12.24
N LYS A 78 4.94 -13.09 -12.83
CA LYS A 78 5.28 -14.45 -12.41
C LYS A 78 6.65 -14.46 -11.71
N PRO A 79 6.79 -15.15 -10.56
CA PRO A 79 8.09 -15.32 -9.91
C PRO A 79 9.13 -15.91 -10.88
N GLY A 80 10.35 -15.38 -10.85
CA GLY A 80 11.48 -15.90 -11.65
C GLY A 80 11.54 -15.42 -13.11
N GLN A 81 10.59 -14.63 -13.60
CA GLN A 81 10.69 -14.05 -14.95
C GLN A 81 11.67 -12.87 -15.04
N GLY A 82 12.06 -12.30 -13.89
CA GLY A 82 12.93 -11.12 -13.84
C GLY A 82 12.24 -9.85 -14.34
N PHE A 83 13.02 -8.78 -14.38
CA PHE A 83 12.63 -7.47 -14.93
C PHE A 83 13.81 -6.93 -15.74
N GLU A 84 13.54 -6.01 -16.67
CA GLU A 84 14.60 -5.30 -17.39
C GLU A 84 15.52 -4.55 -16.42
N PRO A 85 16.83 -4.39 -16.72
CA PRO A 85 17.81 -3.85 -15.78
C PRO A 85 17.50 -2.44 -15.24
N GLU A 86 16.84 -1.60 -16.05
CA GLU A 86 16.44 -0.23 -15.72
C GLU A 86 15.11 -0.16 -14.96
N ASP A 87 14.35 -1.26 -14.86
CA ASP A 87 13.12 -1.31 -14.08
C ASP A 87 13.45 -1.26 -12.58
N LEU A 88 12.82 -0.33 -11.85
CA LEU A 88 13.01 -0.20 -10.39
C LEU A 88 12.69 -1.50 -9.63
N ARG A 89 11.78 -2.33 -10.16
CA ARG A 89 11.42 -3.63 -9.58
C ARG A 89 12.57 -4.61 -9.64
N ALA A 90 13.47 -4.51 -10.62
CA ALA A 90 14.62 -5.41 -10.76
C ALA A 90 15.53 -5.41 -9.52
N ARG A 91 15.55 -4.29 -8.78
CA ARG A 91 16.42 -4.08 -7.60
C ARG A 91 15.63 -3.97 -6.30
N HIS A 92 14.30 -4.05 -6.37
CA HIS A 92 13.46 -3.82 -5.20
C HIS A 92 13.26 -5.14 -4.42
N PRO A 93 13.54 -5.19 -3.10
CA PRO A 93 13.53 -6.44 -2.32
C PRO A 93 12.20 -7.21 -2.35
N ARG A 94 11.08 -6.52 -2.59
CA ARG A 94 9.75 -7.13 -2.68
C ARG A 94 9.51 -7.91 -3.99
N PHE A 95 10.34 -7.68 -5.01
CA PHE A 95 10.19 -8.26 -6.35
C PHE A 95 11.24 -9.34 -6.64
N THR A 96 11.89 -9.88 -5.60
CA THR A 96 12.68 -11.09 -5.75
C THR A 96 11.77 -12.29 -6.01
N SER A 97 12.30 -13.32 -6.68
CA SER A 97 11.54 -14.54 -6.99
C SER A 97 10.96 -15.19 -5.73
N GLU A 98 11.75 -15.26 -4.66
CA GLU A 98 11.35 -15.85 -3.38
C GLU A 98 10.20 -15.08 -2.72
N VAL A 99 10.33 -13.75 -2.60
CA VAL A 99 9.28 -12.92 -1.97
C VAL A 99 8.01 -12.93 -2.81
N MET A 100 8.13 -12.86 -4.14
CA MET A 100 6.97 -12.97 -5.03
C MET A 100 6.30 -14.34 -4.95
N ALA A 101 7.07 -15.43 -4.79
CA ALA A 101 6.53 -16.77 -4.63
C ALA A 101 5.80 -16.94 -3.30
N ALA A 102 6.40 -16.48 -2.20
CA ALA A 102 5.82 -16.51 -0.86
C ALA A 102 4.48 -15.77 -0.77
N ASN A 103 4.27 -14.74 -1.61
CA ASN A 103 3.05 -13.94 -1.63
C ASN A 103 2.04 -14.35 -2.72
N GLN A 104 2.32 -15.38 -3.54
CA GLN A 104 1.38 -15.89 -4.55
C GLN A 104 -0.01 -16.25 -3.99
N PRO A 105 -0.16 -16.77 -2.76
CA PRO A 105 -1.48 -17.04 -2.20
C PRO A 105 -2.40 -15.80 -2.16
N VAL A 106 -1.85 -14.59 -2.03
CA VAL A 106 -2.63 -13.34 -2.09
C VAL A 106 -3.25 -13.17 -3.49
N VAL A 107 -2.43 -13.31 -4.54
CA VAL A 107 -2.89 -13.22 -5.94
C VAL A 107 -3.89 -14.33 -6.26
N ALA A 108 -3.66 -15.55 -5.77
CA ALA A 108 -4.59 -16.66 -5.93
C ALA A 108 -5.95 -16.39 -5.26
N GLY A 109 -5.95 -15.77 -4.08
CA GLY A 109 -7.16 -15.30 -3.40
C GLY A 109 -7.95 -14.30 -4.24
N LEU A 110 -7.26 -13.29 -4.78
CA LEU A 110 -7.86 -12.28 -5.65
C LEU A 110 -8.43 -12.90 -6.94
N ARG A 111 -7.70 -13.83 -7.55
CA ARG A 111 -8.17 -14.56 -8.76
C ARG A 111 -9.47 -15.33 -8.50
N ARG A 112 -9.57 -16.06 -7.39
CA ARG A 112 -10.81 -16.77 -7.03
C ARG A 112 -12.00 -15.84 -6.86
N VAL A 113 -11.80 -14.65 -6.28
CA VAL A 113 -12.87 -13.65 -6.13
C VAL A 113 -13.24 -13.07 -7.49
N ALA A 114 -12.25 -12.78 -8.33
CA ALA A 114 -12.41 -12.24 -9.66
C ALA A 114 -13.26 -13.17 -10.54
N GLU A 115 -12.96 -14.47 -10.54
CA GLU A 115 -13.73 -15.52 -11.24
C GLU A 115 -15.19 -15.55 -10.81
N ARG A 116 -15.47 -15.53 -9.49
CA ARG A 116 -16.86 -15.53 -8.97
C ARG A 116 -17.64 -14.25 -9.32
N ARG A 117 -16.95 -13.16 -9.66
CA ARG A 117 -17.56 -11.84 -9.90
C ARG A 117 -17.53 -11.43 -11.38
N GLY A 118 -16.96 -12.25 -12.27
CA GLY A 118 -16.76 -11.87 -13.67
C GLY A 118 -15.88 -10.62 -13.83
N ALA A 119 -14.92 -10.42 -12.93
CA ALA A 119 -14.05 -9.26 -12.90
C ALA A 119 -12.58 -9.66 -13.15
N THR A 120 -11.72 -8.67 -13.34
CA THR A 120 -10.26 -8.86 -13.36
C THR A 120 -9.68 -8.87 -11.94
N VAL A 121 -8.51 -9.49 -11.77
CA VAL A 121 -7.78 -9.49 -10.49
C VAL A 121 -7.47 -8.07 -10.01
N ALA A 122 -7.09 -7.17 -10.93
CA ALA A 122 -6.82 -5.77 -10.64
C ALA A 122 -8.06 -5.02 -10.15
N GLN A 123 -9.24 -5.25 -10.77
CA GLN A 123 -10.49 -4.66 -10.29
C GLN A 123 -10.84 -5.12 -8.89
N VAL A 124 -10.63 -6.40 -8.56
CA VAL A 124 -10.86 -6.91 -7.20
C VAL A 124 -9.89 -6.28 -6.21
N ALA A 125 -8.61 -6.13 -6.57
CA ALA A 125 -7.61 -5.47 -5.72
C ALA A 125 -7.98 -4.00 -5.43
N LEU A 126 -8.42 -3.25 -6.45
CA LEU A 126 -8.88 -1.87 -6.29
C LEU A 126 -10.17 -1.79 -5.47
N ALA A 127 -11.15 -2.65 -5.75
CA ALA A 127 -12.39 -2.72 -4.99
C ALA A 127 -12.14 -3.03 -3.51
N TRP A 128 -11.10 -3.83 -3.19
CA TRP A 128 -10.71 -4.08 -1.81
C TRP A 128 -10.16 -2.84 -1.09
N VAL A 129 -9.50 -1.92 -1.81
CA VAL A 129 -8.98 -0.67 -1.24
C VAL A 129 -10.09 0.36 -1.01
N LEU A 130 -11.09 0.39 -1.89
CA LEU A 130 -12.19 1.37 -1.86
C LEU A 130 -13.33 1.02 -0.88
N ARG A 131 -13.20 -0.06 -0.10
CA ARG A 131 -14.25 -0.57 0.78
C ARG A 131 -14.24 0.04 2.17
#